data_AF-A0A0N0UYJ2-F1
#
_entry.id   AF-A0A0N0UYJ2-F1
#
_cell.length_a   1.000
_cell.length_b   1.000
_cell.length_c   1.000
_cell.angle_alpha   90.00
_cell.angle_beta   90.00
_cell.angle_gamma   90.00
#
_symmetry.space_group_name_H-M   'P 1'
#
loop_
_entity.id
_entity.type
_entity.pdbx_description
1 polymer ?
#
loop_
_entity_poly.entity_id
_entity_poly.type
_entity_poly.pdbx_seq_one_letter_code
_entity_poly.pdbx_strand_id
1 'polypeptide(L)'
;MSRKKYNWHKTDHNNILFGMDLAKKVATYLLQGNQIAHTHRDYCGMALAYYREQFVYGFVQDGYDFYIEQTFPSQTAFENWLASQSDESLSGKELEDSWFQDNQRIYQKRLEESISTPNPQTTMGNFFIKKGSDWEILP
;
A
#
# COMPACT_ATOMS: atom_id res chain seq x y z
N MET A 1 -9.81 -6.01 38.63
CA MET A 1 -8.92 -6.42 37.52
C MET A 1 -9.00 -5.37 36.43
N SER A 2 -7.98 -4.51 36.33
CA SER A 2 -7.94 -3.44 35.32
C SER A 2 -7.54 -4.04 33.98
N ARG A 3 -8.39 -3.93 32.96
CA ARG A 3 -8.01 -4.24 31.57
C ARG A 3 -6.97 -3.20 31.18
N LYS A 4 -5.71 -3.63 30.99
CA LYS A 4 -4.70 -2.83 30.30
C LYS A 4 -5.32 -2.42 28.95
N LYS A 5 -5.64 -1.14 28.81
CA LYS A 5 -5.97 -0.54 27.52
C LYS A 5 -4.67 -0.56 26.72
N TYR A 6 -4.53 -1.52 25.83
CA TYR A 6 -3.48 -1.48 24.82
C TYR A 6 -3.80 -0.29 23.92
N ASN A 7 -3.00 0.77 24.03
CA ASN A 7 -2.97 1.84 23.03
C ASN A 7 -2.36 1.21 21.78
N TRP A 8 -3.21 0.62 20.93
CA TRP A 8 -2.84 0.34 19.55
C TRP A 8 -2.36 1.66 18.96
N HIS A 9 -1.12 1.66 18.48
CA HIS A 9 -0.39 2.82 18.01
C HIS A 9 -1.32 3.85 17.34
N LYS A 10 -1.62 4.93 18.06
CA LYS A 10 -1.93 6.19 17.38
C LYS A 10 -0.65 6.50 16.61
N THR A 11 -0.62 6.12 15.34
CA THR A 11 0.32 6.67 14.39
C THR A 11 0.07 8.17 14.44
N ASP A 12 1.00 8.93 15.02
CA ASP A 12 1.00 10.37 14.87
C ASP A 12 0.99 10.62 13.36
N HIS A 13 -0.14 11.09 12.81
CA HIS A 13 -0.27 11.30 11.38
C HIS A 13 0.72 12.37 10.97
N ASN A 14 1.86 11.92 10.47
CA ASN A 14 2.88 12.81 10.02
C ASN A 14 2.42 13.40 8.69
N ASN A 15 2.16 14.71 8.67
CA ASN A 15 1.83 15.42 7.44
C ASN A 15 3.07 15.86 6.65
N ILE A 16 4.25 15.34 7.02
CA ILE A 16 5.45 15.48 6.20
C ILE A 16 5.26 14.67 4.93
N LEU A 17 5.49 15.32 3.80
CA LEU A 17 5.45 14.68 2.49
C LEU A 17 6.57 13.64 2.38
N PHE A 18 6.24 12.49 1.79
CA PHE A 18 7.21 11.41 1.57
C PHE A 18 8.41 11.85 0.74
N GLY A 19 8.19 12.79 -0.19
CA GLY A 19 9.25 13.38 -0.99
C GLY A 19 9.76 12.48 -2.12
N MET A 20 10.51 13.11 -3.02
CA MET A 20 10.90 12.50 -4.30
C MET A 20 11.88 11.33 -4.14
N ASP A 21 12.76 11.39 -3.14
CA ASP A 21 13.79 10.37 -2.94
C ASP A 21 13.19 9.02 -2.51
N LEU A 22 12.21 9.05 -1.59
CA LEU A 22 11.48 7.84 -1.20
C LEU A 22 10.63 7.32 -2.37
N ALA A 23 9.93 8.21 -3.06
CA ALA A 23 9.07 7.85 -4.18
C ALA A 23 9.83 7.11 -5.31
N LYS A 24 11.02 7.59 -5.67
CA LYS A 24 11.90 6.95 -6.67
C LYS A 24 12.36 5.55 -6.25
N LYS A 25 12.71 5.37 -4.98
CA LYS A 25 13.12 4.05 -4.46
C LYS A 25 11.97 3.06 -4.48
N VAL A 26 10.77 3.50 -4.09
CA VAL A 26 9.55 2.70 -4.18
C VAL A 26 9.25 2.34 -5.63
N ALA A 27 9.31 3.30 -6.57
CA ALA A 27 9.07 3.03 -7.98
C ALA A 27 10.05 1.97 -8.53
N THR A 28 11.34 2.10 -8.19
CA THR A 28 12.38 1.14 -8.57
C THR A 28 12.10 -0.25 -8.00
N TYR A 29 11.67 -0.33 -6.74
CA TYR A 29 11.32 -1.58 -6.07
C TYR A 29 10.14 -2.28 -6.76
N LEU A 30 9.09 -1.53 -7.13
CA LEU A 30 7.93 -2.08 -7.83
C LEU A 30 8.25 -2.54 -9.26
N LEU A 31 9.11 -1.81 -9.98
CA LEU A 31 9.57 -2.19 -11.33
C LEU A 31 10.33 -3.52 -11.37
N GLN A 32 10.87 -3.97 -10.24
CA GLN A 32 11.53 -5.28 -10.10
C GLN A 32 10.53 -6.44 -9.95
N GLY A 33 9.22 -6.17 -10.04
CA GLY A 33 8.16 -7.15 -9.84
C GLY A 33 7.73 -7.30 -8.37
N ASN A 34 8.33 -6.52 -7.45
CA ASN A 34 7.89 -6.55 -6.06
C ASN A 34 6.57 -5.81 -5.89
N GLN A 35 5.89 -6.13 -4.79
CA GLN A 35 4.63 -5.52 -4.40
C GLN A 35 4.77 -5.04 -2.96
N ILE A 36 4.16 -3.89 -2.65
CA ILE A 36 4.05 -3.40 -1.28
C ILE A 36 2.59 -3.49 -0.91
N ALA A 37 2.28 -4.39 0.01
CA ALA A 37 0.93 -4.56 0.50
C ALA A 37 0.98 -4.84 1.99
N HIS A 38 0.10 -4.18 2.72
CA HIS A 38 -0.12 -4.49 4.11
C HIS A 38 -1.37 -5.31 4.19
N THR A 39 -1.18 -6.61 4.03
CA THR A 39 -2.25 -7.58 4.04
C THR A 39 -1.91 -8.67 5.03
N HIS A 40 -2.95 -9.17 5.66
CA HIS A 40 -2.92 -10.43 6.39
C HIS A 40 -4.17 -11.19 5.98
N ARG A 41 -4.12 -12.51 6.01
CA ARG A 41 -5.33 -13.33 5.81
C ARG A 41 -6.44 -12.84 6.74
N ASP A 42 -7.66 -12.66 6.23
CA ASP A 42 -8.81 -12.07 6.93
C ASP A 42 -8.75 -10.54 7.14
N TYR A 43 -7.78 -9.84 6.52
CA TYR A 43 -7.67 -8.39 6.62
C TYR A 43 -7.56 -7.69 5.28
N CYS A 44 -8.23 -6.55 5.22
CA CYS A 44 -8.17 -5.65 4.08
C CYS A 44 -7.19 -4.50 4.32
N GLY A 45 -6.56 -4.01 3.25
CA GLY A 45 -5.57 -2.94 3.34
C GLY A 45 -5.36 -2.24 2.01
N MET A 46 -4.27 -1.47 1.90
CA MET A 46 -3.87 -0.83 0.65
C MET A 46 -2.58 -1.43 0.10
N ALA A 47 -2.46 -1.45 -1.22
CA ALA A 47 -1.30 -1.96 -1.91
C ALA A 47 -0.83 -1.07 -3.06
N LEU A 48 0.46 -1.23 -3.36
CA LEU A 48 1.18 -0.66 -4.49
C LEU A 48 1.82 -1.79 -5.28
N ALA A 49 1.67 -1.75 -6.60
CA ALA A 49 2.28 -2.72 -7.51
C ALA A 49 2.65 -2.07 -8.86
N TYR A 50 3.45 -2.77 -9.65
CA TYR A 50 3.63 -2.49 -11.07
C TYR A 50 2.96 -3.59 -11.88
N TYR A 51 2.00 -3.23 -12.73
CA TYR A 51 1.17 -4.16 -13.46
C TYR A 51 0.83 -3.64 -14.85
N ARG A 52 0.98 -4.47 -15.88
CA ARG A 52 0.71 -4.13 -17.29
C ARG A 52 1.29 -2.77 -17.68
N GLU A 53 2.57 -2.60 -17.37
CA GLU A 53 3.34 -1.38 -17.70
C GLU A 53 2.85 -0.10 -16.98
N GLN A 54 2.08 -0.25 -15.90
CA GLN A 54 1.55 0.86 -15.12
C GLN A 54 1.82 0.66 -13.64
N PHE A 55 2.00 1.74 -12.91
CA PHE A 55 1.96 1.68 -11.44
C PHE A 55 0.51 1.72 -11.00
N VAL A 56 0.17 0.97 -9.97
CA VAL A 56 -1.20 0.86 -9.48
C VAL A 56 -1.24 1.00 -7.97
N TYR A 57 -2.28 1.66 -7.49
CA TYR A 57 -2.63 1.80 -6.08
C TYR A 57 -4.07 1.36 -5.89
N GLY A 58 -4.36 0.66 -4.79
CA GLY A 58 -5.72 0.24 -4.52
C GLY A 58 -5.89 -0.61 -3.28
N PHE A 59 -7.11 -1.10 -3.13
CA PHE A 59 -7.56 -1.85 -1.98
C PHE A 59 -7.30 -3.35 -2.15
N VAL A 60 -6.77 -3.99 -1.12
CA VAL A 60 -6.71 -5.46 -1.05
C VAL A 60 -7.78 -5.94 -0.11
N GLN A 61 -8.61 -6.87 -0.56
CA GLN A 61 -9.65 -7.51 0.22
C GLN A 61 -9.20 -8.92 0.63
N ASP A 62 -9.46 -9.26 1.90
CA ASP A 62 -9.15 -10.57 2.50
C ASP A 62 -7.68 -11.01 2.34
N GLY A 63 -6.80 -10.04 2.08
CA GLY A 63 -5.38 -10.23 1.85
C GLY A 63 -4.96 -10.83 0.51
N TYR A 64 -5.89 -11.06 -0.42
CA TYR A 64 -5.61 -11.69 -1.72
C TYR A 64 -6.10 -10.88 -2.92
N ASP A 65 -7.30 -10.27 -2.80
CA ASP A 65 -7.99 -9.68 -3.95
C ASP A 65 -7.64 -8.21 -4.08
N PHE A 66 -6.90 -7.85 -5.13
CA PHE A 66 -6.47 -6.48 -5.36
C PHE A 66 -7.40 -5.75 -6.34
N TYR A 67 -8.03 -4.70 -5.83
CA TYR A 67 -8.93 -3.79 -6.53
C TYR A 67 -8.20 -2.49 -6.82
N ILE A 68 -7.87 -2.26 -8.08
CA ILE A 68 -7.18 -1.04 -8.52
C ILE A 68 -8.12 0.15 -8.37
N GLU A 69 -7.71 1.14 -7.57
CA GLU A 69 -8.42 2.41 -7.41
C GLU A 69 -7.79 3.51 -8.28
N GLN A 70 -6.47 3.45 -8.45
CA GLN A 70 -5.72 4.43 -9.21
C GLN A 70 -4.61 3.78 -10.04
N THR A 71 -4.44 4.30 -11.25
CA THR A 71 -3.38 3.88 -12.18
C THR A 71 -2.51 5.09 -12.52
N PHE A 72 -1.22 4.85 -12.73
CA PHE A 72 -0.26 5.85 -13.16
C PHE A 72 0.41 5.38 -14.44
N PRO A 73 0.30 6.14 -15.54
CA PRO A 73 0.76 5.70 -16.87
C PRO A 73 2.28 5.75 -17.02
N SER A 74 3.01 6.30 -16.05
CA SER A 74 4.46 6.40 -16.10
C SER A 74 5.06 6.45 -14.70
N GLN A 75 6.35 6.10 -14.62
CA GLN A 75 7.13 6.22 -13.40
C GLN A 75 7.11 7.65 -12.84
N THR A 76 7.28 8.67 -13.69
CA THR A 76 7.24 10.07 -13.23
C THR A 76 5.87 10.47 -12.68
N ALA A 77 4.78 10.00 -13.27
CA ALA A 77 3.43 10.27 -12.75
C ALA A 77 3.24 9.65 -11.36
N PHE A 78 3.68 8.40 -11.19
CA PHE A 78 3.66 7.71 -9.91
C PHE A 78 4.54 8.38 -8.86
N GLU A 79 5.79 8.71 -9.21
CA GLU A 79 6.74 9.35 -8.30
C GLU A 79 6.23 10.71 -7.82
N ASN A 80 5.69 11.54 -8.71
CA ASN A 80 5.11 12.83 -8.36
C ASN A 80 3.92 12.67 -7.41
N TRP A 81 3.04 11.71 -7.68
CA TRP A 81 1.90 11.43 -6.81
C TRP A 81 2.36 10.96 -5.43
N LEU A 82 3.25 9.97 -5.37
CA LEU A 82 3.70 9.39 -4.10
C LEU A 82 4.50 10.40 -3.28
N ALA A 83 5.36 11.20 -3.94
CA ALA A 83 6.14 12.25 -3.28
C ALA A 83 5.27 13.33 -2.64
N SER A 84 4.05 13.56 -3.16
CA SER A 84 3.08 14.50 -2.61
C SER A 84 2.15 13.88 -1.55
N GLN A 85 2.31 12.60 -1.23
CA GLN A 85 1.55 11.96 -0.15
C GLN A 85 2.24 12.10 1.20
N SER A 86 1.47 11.94 2.26
CA SER A 86 1.91 11.85 3.65
C SER A 86 1.17 10.71 4.36
N ASP A 87 1.58 10.38 5.58
CA ASP A 87 0.85 9.39 6.39
C ASP A 87 -0.60 9.84 6.61
N GLU A 88 -0.81 11.15 6.72
CA GLU A 88 -2.13 11.74 6.86
C GLU A 88 -2.96 11.64 5.56
N SER A 89 -2.39 11.92 4.38
CA SER A 89 -3.16 11.89 3.13
C SER A 89 -3.57 10.48 2.69
N LEU A 90 -2.81 9.46 3.11
CA LEU A 90 -3.13 8.04 2.83
C LEU A 90 -3.81 7.31 4.00
N SER A 91 -4.11 8.01 5.10
CA SER A 91 -4.79 7.44 6.27
C SER A 91 -6.23 6.97 5.99
N GLY A 92 -6.86 7.48 4.93
CA GLY A 92 -8.28 7.26 4.67
C GLY A 92 -9.20 8.05 5.60
N LYS A 93 -8.69 9.08 6.30
CA LYS A 93 -9.46 9.94 7.23
C LYS A 93 -10.72 10.56 6.62
N GLU A 94 -10.78 10.66 5.31
CA GLU A 94 -11.91 11.15 4.53
C GLU A 94 -13.05 10.14 4.36
N LEU A 95 -12.81 8.85 4.64
CA LEU A 95 -13.82 7.81 4.48
C LEU A 95 -14.86 7.86 5.61
N GLU A 96 -16.12 7.64 5.24
CA GLU A 96 -17.24 7.64 6.18
C GLU A 96 -17.14 6.50 7.22
N ASP A 97 -16.67 5.33 6.80
CA ASP A 97 -16.50 4.18 7.67
C ASP A 97 -15.13 4.18 8.34
N SER A 98 -15.15 4.51 9.64
CA SER A 98 -13.96 4.53 10.51
C SER A 98 -13.18 3.21 10.55
N TRP A 99 -13.78 2.07 10.16
CA TRP A 99 -13.08 0.80 10.06
C TRP A 99 -11.91 0.83 9.05
N PHE A 100 -12.02 1.67 8.02
CA PHE A 100 -10.98 1.84 7.00
C PHE A 100 -10.02 2.99 7.29
N GLN A 101 -10.30 3.80 8.31
CA GLN A 101 -9.39 4.86 8.75
C GLN A 101 -8.21 4.23 9.49
N ASP A 102 -7.00 4.60 9.07
CA ASP A 102 -5.71 4.10 9.55
C ASP A 102 -5.42 2.61 9.43
N ASN A 103 -6.43 1.83 9.07
CA ASN A 103 -6.36 0.40 9.01
C ASN A 103 -5.60 -0.05 7.76
N GLN A 104 -4.44 -0.67 7.97
CA GLN A 104 -3.61 -1.28 6.92
C GLN A 104 -3.30 -0.36 5.72
N ARG A 105 -3.07 0.92 6.01
CA ARG A 105 -2.68 1.94 5.03
C ARG A 105 -1.18 1.94 4.70
N ILE A 106 -0.84 2.68 3.65
CA ILE A 106 0.53 2.99 3.27
C ILE A 106 1.03 4.15 4.13
N TYR A 107 2.13 3.93 4.85
CA TYR A 107 2.81 4.95 5.66
C TYR A 107 4.31 4.96 5.32
N GLN A 108 4.98 6.10 5.56
CA GLN A 108 6.39 6.31 5.24
C GLN A 108 7.28 5.17 5.75
N LYS A 109 7.16 4.84 7.05
CA LYS A 109 7.98 3.79 7.68
C LYS A 109 7.83 2.44 6.99
N ARG A 110 6.62 2.10 6.53
CA ARG A 110 6.34 0.83 5.87
C ARG A 110 6.90 0.77 4.44
N LEU A 111 6.88 1.89 3.74
CA LEU A 111 7.57 2.04 2.45
C LEU A 111 9.07 1.83 2.64
N GLU A 112 9.65 2.48 3.65
CA GLU A 112 11.08 2.37 4.00
C GLU A 112 11.48 0.94 4.40
N GLU A 113 10.67 0.27 5.22
CA GLU A 113 10.87 -1.15 5.59
C GLU A 113 10.86 -2.03 4.34
N SER A 114 9.85 -1.86 3.48
CA SER A 114 9.68 -2.68 2.27
C SER A 114 10.86 -2.57 1.30
N ILE A 115 11.43 -1.37 1.12
CA ILE A 115 12.56 -1.16 0.20
C ILE A 115 13.94 -1.45 0.84
N SER A 116 14.02 -1.59 2.16
CA SER A 116 15.29 -1.79 2.88
C SER A 116 15.61 -3.24 3.19
N THR A 117 14.60 -4.11 3.32
CA THR A 117 14.80 -5.55 3.50
C THR A 117 14.75 -6.29 2.16
N PRO A 118 15.86 -6.91 1.69
CA PRO A 118 15.77 -8.01 0.74
C PRO A 118 15.30 -9.24 1.54
N ASN A 119 14.00 -9.55 1.62
CA ASN A 119 13.55 -10.72 2.37
C ASN A 119 12.34 -11.46 1.75
N PRO A 120 12.34 -12.81 1.74
CA PRO A 120 11.43 -13.69 1.01
C PRO A 120 10.07 -13.88 1.72
N GLN A 121 9.60 -12.88 2.47
CA GLN A 121 8.29 -12.93 3.15
C GLN A 121 7.15 -12.26 2.35
N THR A 122 7.45 -11.60 1.23
CA THR A 122 6.47 -11.32 0.17
C THR A 122 6.09 -12.58 -0.62
N THR A 123 6.50 -13.77 -0.19
CA THR A 123 5.89 -15.05 -0.64
C THR A 123 4.51 -15.26 -0.01
N MET A 124 3.71 -14.20 0.18
CA MET A 124 2.26 -14.36 0.11
C MET A 124 1.93 -14.22 -1.36
N GLY A 125 1.42 -15.30 -1.94
CA GLY A 125 1.25 -15.47 -3.38
C GLY A 125 0.67 -14.24 -4.05
N ASN A 126 1.23 -13.94 -5.22
CA ASN A 126 0.71 -13.08 -6.26
C ASN A 126 -0.73 -12.59 -6.01
N PHE A 127 -0.94 -11.27 -5.85
CA PHE A 127 -2.31 -10.74 -5.74
C PHE A 127 -3.16 -11.17 -6.92
N PHE A 128 -4.42 -11.47 -6.65
CA PHE A 128 -5.41 -11.70 -7.69
C PHE A 128 -6.08 -10.37 -8.02
N ILE A 129 -5.92 -9.89 -9.25
CA ILE A 129 -6.65 -8.72 -9.75
C ILE A 129 -7.99 -9.17 -10.30
N LYS A 130 -9.06 -8.54 -9.81
CA LYS A 130 -10.41 -8.74 -10.35
C LYS A 130 -10.61 -7.95 -11.64
N LYS A 131 -11.05 -8.62 -12.70
CA LYS A 131 -11.45 -8.01 -13.97
C LYS A 131 -12.83 -8.50 -14.38
N GLY A 132 -13.88 -7.71 -14.10
CA GLY A 132 -15.24 -8.14 -14.37
C GLY A 132 -15.60 -9.39 -13.56
N SER A 133 -15.80 -10.53 -14.23
CA SER A 133 -16.03 -11.85 -13.61
C SER A 133 -14.76 -12.68 -13.39
N ASP A 134 -13.62 -12.27 -13.95
CA ASP A 134 -12.42 -13.10 -14.04
C ASP A 134 -11.30 -12.60 -13.11
N TRP A 135 -10.41 -13.50 -12.69
CA TRP A 135 -9.29 -13.20 -11.78
C TRP A 135 -7.96 -13.48 -12.46
N GLU A 136 -7.05 -12.50 -12.43
CA GLU A 136 -5.70 -12.62 -12.99
C GLU A 136 -4.65 -12.50 -11.87
N ILE A 137 -3.61 -13.33 -11.92
CA ILE A 137 -2.49 -13.33 -10.97
C ILE A 137 -1.52 -12.21 -11.37
N LEU A 138 -1.17 -11.31 -10.44
CA LEU A 138 -0.04 -10.40 -10.61
C LEU A 138 1.25 -11.22 -10.67
N PRO A 139 2.11 -11.05 -11.70
CA PRO A 139 3.36 -11.80 -11.80
C PRO A 139 4.25 -11.59 -10.57
#